data_AF-A0A672KLT8-F1
#
_entry.id   AF-A0A672KLT8-F1
#
_cell.length_a   1.000
_cell.length_b   1.000
_cell.length_c   1.000
_cell.angle_alpha   90.00
_cell.angle_beta   90.00
_cell.angle_gamma   90.00
#
_symmetry.space_group_name_H-M   'P 1'
#
loop_
_entity.id
_entity.type
_entity.pdbx_description
1 polymer ?
#
loop_
_entity_poly.entity_id
_entity_poly.type
_entity_poly.pdbx_seq_one_letter_code
_entity_poly.pdbx_strand_id
1 'polypeptide(L)'
;MSNDEKRYDGSETDIKFVKRCCDIDPYDDDPNVLRAELSCGHVTAPQTLTDYCRIQLEQGKPELICPKCKQQWSYIEVRKLAKLTPEEHQNFEENLAKNAARKMVDIKNVSILPSHLLSSHVLKVG
;
A
#
# COMPACT_ATOMS: atom_id res chain seq x y z
N MET A 1 -5.71 6.73 24.20
CA MET A 1 -6.57 5.94 23.30
C MET A 1 -5.94 4.56 23.26
N SER A 2 -6.62 3.54 23.76
CA SER A 2 -6.14 2.17 23.69
C SER A 2 -6.10 1.79 22.21
N ASN A 3 -4.91 1.76 21.62
CA ASN A 3 -4.74 1.30 20.26
C ASN A 3 -4.74 -0.21 20.35
N ASP A 4 -5.90 -0.85 20.19
CA ASP A 4 -5.99 -2.29 20.03
C ASP A 4 -5.26 -2.65 18.73
N GLU A 5 -3.95 -2.85 18.85
CA GLU A 5 -3.07 -3.16 17.74
C GLU A 5 -3.53 -4.46 17.09
N LYS A 6 -3.76 -4.42 15.78
CA LYS A 6 -4.25 -5.59 15.05
C LYS A 6 -3.25 -6.74 15.18
N ARG A 7 -3.76 -7.92 15.53
CA ARG A 7 -2.97 -9.15 15.66
C ARG A 7 -3.70 -10.33 15.06
N TYR A 8 -2.93 -11.32 14.62
CA TYR A 8 -3.49 -12.61 14.25
C TYR A 8 -3.60 -13.48 15.50
N ASP A 9 -4.72 -14.19 15.59
CA ASP A 9 -4.96 -15.22 16.60
C ASP A 9 -4.63 -16.63 16.07
N GLY A 10 -4.40 -16.76 14.76
CA GLY A 10 -4.01 -18.01 14.12
C GLY A 10 -5.18 -18.89 13.68
N SER A 11 -6.42 -18.41 13.79
CA SER A 11 -7.61 -19.15 13.33
C SER A 11 -7.76 -19.18 11.81
N GLU A 12 -7.17 -18.23 11.09
CA GLU A 12 -7.29 -18.10 9.64
C GLU A 12 -6.44 -19.15 8.90
N THR A 13 -7.04 -20.30 8.58
CA THR A 13 -6.36 -21.44 7.92
C THR A 13 -5.80 -21.14 6.52
N ASP A 14 -6.28 -20.08 5.88
CA ASP A 14 -5.92 -19.65 4.53
C ASP A 14 -4.90 -18.50 4.52
N ILE A 15 -4.27 -18.22 5.66
CA ILE A 15 -3.15 -17.29 5.81
C ILE A 15 -1.88 -18.07 6.17
N LYS A 16 -0.78 -17.79 5.47
CA LYS A 16 0.53 -18.36 5.78
C LYS A 16 1.19 -17.58 6.92
N PHE A 17 0.98 -18.05 8.15
CA PHE A 17 1.60 -17.45 9.33
C PHE A 17 3.07 -17.81 9.47
N VAL A 18 3.87 -16.84 9.88
CA VAL A 18 5.30 -16.99 10.16
C VAL A 18 5.68 -16.26 11.44
N LYS A 19 6.75 -16.72 12.10
CA LYS A 19 7.31 -16.11 13.31
C LYS A 19 8.59 -15.30 13.06
N ARG A 20 9.02 -15.17 11.80
CA ARG A 20 10.19 -14.34 11.45
C ARG A 20 9.83 -12.85 11.51
N CYS A 21 10.84 -11.99 11.61
CA CYS A 21 10.66 -10.54 11.68
C CYS A 21 9.89 -9.99 10.49
N CYS A 22 9.20 -8.87 10.72
CA CYS A 22 8.57 -8.10 9.65
C CYS A 22 9.65 -7.59 8.68
N ASP A 23 9.43 -7.78 7.38
CA ASP A 23 10.38 -7.28 6.38
C ASP A 23 10.28 -5.74 6.28
N ILE A 24 9.11 -5.17 6.58
CA ILE A 24 8.81 -3.73 6.39
C ILE A 24 9.20 -2.91 7.62
N ASP A 25 8.83 -3.37 8.81
CA ASP A 25 9.10 -2.70 10.08
C ASP A 25 10.22 -3.43 10.85
N PRO A 26 11.44 -2.87 10.93
CA PRO A 26 12.56 -3.52 11.60
C PRO A 26 12.41 -3.59 13.12
N TYR A 27 11.46 -2.85 13.70
CA TYR A 27 11.20 -2.87 15.14
C TYR A 27 10.15 -3.91 15.54
N ASP A 28 9.51 -4.56 14.56
CA ASP A 28 8.55 -5.63 14.78
C ASP A 28 9.28 -6.99 14.73
N ASP A 29 10.00 -7.29 15.81
CA ASP A 29 10.87 -8.46 15.99
C ASP A 29 10.43 -9.43 17.10
N ASP A 30 9.30 -9.17 17.78
CA ASP A 30 8.78 -10.06 18.83
C ASP A 30 8.51 -11.46 18.24
N PRO A 31 9.15 -12.52 18.77
CA PRO A 31 9.01 -13.89 18.26
C PRO A 31 7.66 -14.54 18.60
N ASN A 32 6.89 -13.94 19.53
CA ASN A 32 5.57 -14.41 19.93
C ASN A 32 4.45 -13.81 19.07
N VAL A 33 4.76 -12.77 18.27
CA VAL A 33 3.79 -12.14 17.36
C VAL A 33 3.73 -12.91 16.05
N LEU A 34 2.52 -13.34 15.68
CA LEU A 34 2.26 -13.93 14.36
C LEU A 34 2.27 -12.84 13.30
N ARG A 35 2.90 -13.14 12.18
CA ARG A 35 2.92 -12.29 10.97
C ARG A 35 2.47 -13.11 9.77
N ALA A 36 2.00 -12.45 8.73
CA ALA A 36 1.60 -13.13 7.51
C ALA A 36 2.62 -12.91 6.40
N GLU A 37 2.85 -13.95 5.60
CA GLU A 37 3.56 -13.85 4.34
C GLU A 37 2.58 -13.44 3.23
N LEU A 38 2.88 -12.33 2.54
CA LEU A 38 2.18 -11.90 1.33
C LEU A 38 2.60 -12.76 0.13
N SER A 39 1.81 -12.72 -0.95
CA SER A 39 2.08 -13.35 -2.24
C SER A 39 3.45 -12.99 -2.85
N CYS A 40 3.96 -11.81 -2.51
CA CYS A 40 5.31 -11.36 -2.90
C CYS A 40 6.45 -11.96 -2.06
N GLY A 41 6.15 -12.88 -1.13
CA GLY A 41 7.09 -13.54 -0.23
C GLY A 41 7.56 -12.71 0.97
N HIS A 42 7.18 -11.43 1.04
CA HIS A 42 7.51 -10.57 2.17
C HIS A 42 6.52 -10.75 3.32
N VAL A 43 7.00 -10.54 4.54
CA VAL A 43 6.28 -10.77 5.78
C VAL A 43 5.97 -9.46 6.46
N THR A 44 4.76 -9.37 7.00
CA THR A 44 4.29 -8.17 7.68
C THR A 44 3.32 -8.51 8.81
N ALA A 45 3.34 -7.68 9.86
CA ALA A 45 2.22 -7.58 10.78
C ALA A 45 1.02 -6.91 10.08
N PRO A 46 -0.22 -7.20 10.53
CA PRO A 46 -1.42 -6.65 9.93
C PRO A 46 -1.51 -5.12 10.12
N GLN A 47 -1.03 -4.61 11.25
CA GLN A 47 -0.99 -3.18 11.53
C GLN A 47 0.00 -2.47 10.60
N THR A 48 1.24 -2.94 10.50
CA THR A 48 2.26 -2.39 9.58
C THR A 48 1.77 -2.36 8.13
N LEU A 49 1.07 -3.41 7.68
CA LEU A 49 0.51 -3.47 6.33
C LEU A 49 -0.56 -2.39 6.12
N THR A 50 -1.46 -2.24 7.10
CA THR A 50 -2.49 -1.20 7.10
C THR A 50 -1.86 0.18 6.95
N ASP A 51 -0.92 0.51 7.83
CA ASP A 51 -0.30 1.84 7.90
C ASP A 51 0.48 2.15 6.63
N TYR A 52 1.22 1.17 6.11
CA TYR A 52 1.98 1.34 4.88
C TYR A 52 1.07 1.56 3.66
N CYS A 53 -0.01 0.80 3.53
CA CYS A 53 -0.99 0.99 2.46
C CYS A 53 -1.68 2.36 2.58
N ARG A 54 -2.02 2.80 3.79
CA ARG A 54 -2.61 4.14 4.02
C ARG A 54 -1.69 5.25 3.52
N ILE A 55 -0.41 5.20 3.87
CA ILE A 55 0.60 6.17 3.40
C ILE A 55 0.67 6.20 1.86
N GLN A 56 0.62 5.05 1.19
CA GLN A 56 0.62 5.00 -0.28
C GLN A 56 -0.60 5.70 -0.89
N LEU A 57 -1.78 5.49 -0.30
CA LEU A 57 -3.02 6.10 -0.74
C LEU A 57 -3.04 7.61 -0.51
N GLU A 58 -2.55 8.07 0.64
CA GLU A 58 -2.38 9.49 0.96
C GLU A 58 -1.39 10.18 0.02
N GLN A 59 -0.34 9.47 -0.42
CA GLN A 59 0.58 9.93 -1.46
C GLN A 59 -0.04 9.99 -2.87
N GLY A 60 -1.31 9.61 -3.02
CA GLY A 60 -2.00 9.65 -4.30
C GLY A 60 -1.72 8.45 -5.20
N LYS A 61 -1.13 7.37 -4.68
CA LYS A 61 -0.87 6.16 -5.48
C LYS A 61 -2.18 5.40 -5.72
N PRO A 62 -2.47 4.98 -6.97
CA PRO A 62 -3.66 4.18 -7.28
C PRO A 62 -3.43 2.67 -7.12
N GLU A 63 -2.21 2.27 -6.76
CA GLU A 63 -1.76 0.89 -6.69
C GLU A 63 -1.09 0.67 -5.33
N LEU A 64 -1.32 -0.50 -4.72
CA LEU A 64 -0.69 -0.90 -3.46
C LEU A 64 0.55 -1.71 -3.79
N ILE A 65 1.73 -1.22 -3.41
CA ILE A 65 3.01 -1.80 -3.84
C ILE A 65 3.86 -2.20 -2.64
N CYS A 66 4.54 -3.34 -2.75
CA CYS A 66 5.53 -3.77 -1.78
C CYS A 66 6.73 -2.80 -1.74
N PRO A 67 7.14 -2.30 -0.55
CA PRO A 67 8.29 -1.42 -0.44
C PRO A 67 9.60 -2.09 -0.87
N LYS A 68 9.70 -3.41 -0.71
CA LYS A 68 10.95 -4.18 -0.90
C LYS A 68 11.14 -4.62 -2.34
N CYS A 69 10.19 -5.37 -2.88
CA CYS A 69 10.30 -5.92 -4.23
C CYS A 69 9.55 -5.13 -5.31
N LYS A 70 8.81 -4.08 -4.93
CA LYS A 70 7.98 -3.28 -5.85
C LYS A 70 6.88 -4.05 -6.58
N GLN A 71 6.60 -5.28 -6.18
CA GLN A 71 5.46 -6.03 -6.69
C GLN A 71 4.16 -5.40 -6.19
N GLN A 72 3.16 -5.34 -7.07
CA GLN A 72 1.83 -4.88 -6.72
C GLN A 72 1.09 -5.95 -5.91
N TRP A 73 0.44 -5.52 -4.84
CA TRP A 73 -0.48 -6.34 -4.05
C TRP A 73 -1.91 -6.14 -4.54
N SER A 74 -2.70 -7.22 -4.47
CA SER A 74 -4.14 -7.10 -4.75
C SER A 74 -4.85 -6.48 -3.55
N TYR A 75 -5.92 -5.71 -3.80
CA TYR A 75 -6.72 -5.15 -2.71
C TYR A 75 -7.35 -6.25 -1.83
N ILE A 76 -7.79 -7.36 -2.43
CA ILE A 76 -8.37 -8.50 -1.70
C ILE A 76 -7.36 -9.12 -0.72
N GLU A 77 -6.11 -9.29 -1.16
CA GLU A 77 -5.03 -9.78 -0.30
C GLU A 77 -4.75 -8.80 0.85
N VAL A 78 -4.59 -7.50 0.54
CA VAL A 78 -4.33 -6.48 1.56
C VAL A 78 -5.47 -6.43 2.57
N ARG A 79 -6.72 -6.42 2.09
CA ARG A 79 -7.93 -6.39 2.91
C ARG A 79 -7.92 -7.50 3.97
N LYS A 80 -7.62 -8.72 3.53
CA LYS A 80 -7.59 -9.91 4.37
C LYS A 80 -6.42 -9.89 5.35
N LEU A 81 -5.20 -9.69 4.85
CA LEU A 81 -4.00 -9.77 5.69
C LEU A 81 -3.89 -8.57 6.64
N ALA A 82 -4.30 -7.37 6.23
CA ALA A 82 -4.26 -6.21 7.11
C ALA A 82 -5.38 -6.19 8.17
N LYS A 83 -6.26 -7.21 8.19
CA LYS A 83 -7.48 -7.28 9.04
C LYS A 83 -8.20 -5.93 9.05
N LEU A 84 -8.44 -5.38 7.86
CA LEU A 84 -9.05 -4.06 7.72
C LEU A 84 -10.47 -4.06 8.33
N THR A 85 -10.78 -3.01 9.07
CA THR A 85 -12.13 -2.77 9.58
C THR A 85 -13.03 -2.28 8.45
N PRO A 86 -14.36 -2.29 8.62
CA PRO A 86 -15.28 -1.74 7.63
C PRO A 86 -15.00 -0.26 7.28
N GLU A 87 -14.60 0.55 8.26
CA GLU A 87 -14.23 1.96 8.04
C GLU A 87 -12.95 2.06 7.20
N GLU A 88 -11.95 1.24 7.49
CA GLU A 88 -10.72 1.21 6.70
C GLU A 88 -10.95 0.68 5.28
N HIS A 89 -11.86 -0.27 5.08
CA HIS A 89 -12.24 -0.71 3.74
C HIS A 89 -12.76 0.44 2.91
N GLN A 90 -13.74 1.19 3.46
CA GLN A 90 -14.34 2.34 2.79
C GLN A 90 -13.26 3.38 2.45
N ASN A 91 -12.43 3.73 3.42
CA ASN A 91 -11.37 4.71 3.20
C ASN A 91 -10.37 4.26 2.11
N PHE A 92 -10.02 2.97 2.08
CA PHE A 92 -9.11 2.43 1.08
C PHE A 92 -9.74 2.45 -0.32
N GLU A 93 -10.99 2.00 -0.45
CA GLU A 93 -11.71 1.95 -1.73
C GLU A 93 -11.92 3.36 -2.30
N GLU A 94 -12.32 4.32 -1.47
CA GLU A 94 -12.51 5.71 -1.87
C GLU A 94 -11.19 6.34 -2.37
N ASN A 95 -10.10 6.14 -1.63
CA ASN A 95 -8.81 6.69 -2.04
C ASN A 95 -8.24 6.01 -3.29
N LEU A 96 -8.37 4.68 -3.41
CA LEU A 96 -7.98 3.96 -4.63
C LEU A 96 -8.74 4.49 -5.84
N ALA A 97 -10.07 4.63 -5.74
CA ALA A 97 -10.92 5.15 -6.81
C ALA A 97 -10.54 6.60 -7.18
N LYS A 98 -10.38 7.47 -6.17
CA LYS A 98 -9.97 8.86 -6.35
C LYS A 98 -8.61 8.98 -7.03
N ASN A 99 -7.63 8.20 -6.60
CA ASN A 99 -6.27 8.22 -7.15
C ASN A 99 -6.24 7.68 -8.58
N ALA A 100 -7.00 6.62 -8.87
CA ALA A 100 -7.14 6.09 -10.22
C ALA A 100 -7.79 7.11 -11.16
N ALA A 101 -8.87 7.78 -10.71
CA ALA A 101 -9.53 8.82 -11.49
C ALA A 101 -8.59 10.00 -11.80
N ARG A 102 -7.82 10.48 -10.81
CA ARG A 102 -6.82 11.53 -11.01
C ARG A 102 -5.77 11.13 -12.05
N LYS A 103 -5.18 9.94 -11.92
CA LYS A 103 -4.20 9.42 -12.89
C LYS A 103 -4.77 9.36 -14.31
N MET A 104 -6.03 8.96 -14.49
CA MET A 104 -6.67 8.95 -15.80
C MET A 104 -6.90 10.37 -16.38
N VAL A 105 -7.28 11.34 -15.54
CA VAL A 105 -7.46 12.74 -15.96
C VAL A 105 -6.12 13.35 -16.37
N ASP A 106 -5.06 13.12 -15.60
CA ASP A 106 -3.72 13.62 -15.89
C ASP A 106 -3.20 13.09 -17.24
N ILE A 107 -3.39 11.79 -17.52
CA ILE A 107 -3.02 11.19 -18.81
C ILE A 107 -3.78 11.84 -19.97
N LYS A 108 -5.09 12.09 -19.82
CA LYS A 108 -5.89 12.77 -20.84
C LYS A 108 -5.38 14.20 -21.07
N ASN A 109 -5.06 14.94 -20.01
CA ASN A 109 -4.55 16.31 -20.15
C ASN A 109 -3.20 16.34 -20.88
N VAL A 110 -2.26 15.45 -20.54
CA VAL A 110 -0.96 15.35 -21.24
C VAL A 110 -1.12 14.99 -22.71
N SER A 111 -2.09 14.13 -23.04
CA SER A 111 -2.35 13.69 -24.42
C SER A 111 -2.99 14.77 -25.30
N ILE A 112 -3.62 15.79 -24.70
CA ILE A 112 -4.32 16.87 -25.40
C ILE A 112 -3.46 18.13 -25.51
N LEU A 113 -2.34 18.23 -24.77
CA LEU A 113 -1.39 19.31 -24.94
C LEU A 113 -0.72 19.18 -26.33
N PRO A 114 -0.86 20.18 -27.23
CA PRO A 114 -0.13 20.18 -28.49
C PRO A 114 1.37 20.15 -28.17
N SER A 115 2.11 19.35 -28.93
CA SER A 115 3.56 19.10 -28.81
C SER A 115 4.44 20.37 -28.75
N HIS A 116 3.88 21.55 -29.06
CA HIS A 116 4.53 22.85 -28.97
C HIS A 116 4.67 23.41 -27.52
N LEU A 117 3.95 22.87 -26.52
CA LEU A 117 3.98 23.37 -25.14
C LEU A 117 4.96 22.63 -24.21
N LEU A 118 5.61 21.54 -24.65
CA LEU A 118 6.62 20.81 -23.86
C LEU A 118 8.03 21.42 -23.93
N SER A 119 8.24 22.48 -24.73
CA SER A 119 9.52 23.21 -24.79
C SER A 119 9.48 24.45 -23.91
N SER A 120 9.82 24.30 -22.63
CA SER A 120 10.34 25.41 -21.82
C SER A 120 10.99 24.87 -20.54
N HIS A 121 12.19 24.30 -20.67
CA HIS A 121 13.28 24.41 -19.69
C HIS A 121 14.61 24.02 -20.39
N VAL A 122 14.95 24.75 -21.46
CA VAL A 122 16.37 25.01 -21.74
C VAL A 122 16.61 26.42 -21.23
N LEU A 123 16.94 26.53 -19.95
CA LEU A 123 17.50 27.75 -19.40
C LEU A 123 18.82 28.02 -20.14
N LYS A 124 18.77 29.11 -20.90
CA LYS A 124 19.87 29.67 -21.66
C LYS A 124 20.80 30.43 -20.70
N VAL A 125 22.07 30.47 -21.09
CA VAL A 125 23.15 31.43 -20.77
C VAL A 125 23.77 31.47 -19.36
N GLY A 126 25.09 31.26 -19.39
CA GLY A 126 26.11 31.57 -18.41
C GLY A 126 27.45 31.17 -19.02
#